data_AF-A0A258K027-F1
#
_entry.id   AF-A0A258K027-F1
#
_cell.length_a   1.000
_cell.length_b   1.000
_cell.length_c   1.000
_cell.angle_alpha   90.00
_cell.angle_beta   90.00
_cell.angle_gamma   90.00
#
_symmetry.space_group_name_H-M   'P 1'
#
loop_
_entity.id
_entity.type
_entity.pdbx_description
1 polymer ?
#
loop_
_entity_poly.entity_id
_entity_poly.type
_entity_poly.pdbx_seq_one_letter_code
_entity_poly.pdbx_strand_id
1 'polypeptide(L)'
;MELTNKKTEPVVATTNENLPTPNKLVATPKVERVKSFRAYAFEKAGLNGGDSIALKTYLKWIKDGHLVDETFDENEQHLLKQQLKNKILSKEDEKEKLDGDKRAVLEVNKPVIEKKIKELNDEIQQTKIDLAENKVQTGYQAEKYFMYASLTFLLSFYLLFFYASAIYASFFRNAGTILKTAGDDIALYLDSIFDVNGIFTLSPSLIIVYLGAFLFFAIGLIPHNIEGKNKKLNIGLAIFGAFIADSLMAYKIDLGIHDLKLMAGIADANWNFYSSINFYMVLLFGFCAYLVWGYMFEMMLKEKNKKTGDVKAALIIKGLKEEIKILQEELQVLQSKIIDLETQIKTILSQLEQLKGELENSMLRPDALSQNLTSFYMGWNQFLNGTSDLSLEKENCEITFNEFMQSQFSKEVAVLN
;
A
#
# COMPACT_ATOMS: atom_id res chain seq x y z
N MET A 1 21.22 -15.81 75.03
CA MET A 1 20.59 -17.03 74.48
C MET A 1 21.04 -17.12 73.04
N GLU A 2 22.24 -17.66 72.84
CA GLU A 2 22.47 -19.06 72.42
C GLU A 2 22.05 -19.24 70.95
N LEU A 3 23.02 -19.22 70.02
CA LEU A 3 23.72 -20.41 69.48
C LEU A 3 22.71 -21.29 68.71
N THR A 4 22.78 -21.52 67.41
CA THR A 4 23.96 -21.85 66.58
C THR A 4 23.70 -21.64 65.09
N ASN A 5 24.73 -21.11 64.46
CA ASN A 5 25.06 -21.11 63.04
C ASN A 5 25.36 -22.55 62.56
N LYS A 6 24.83 -23.00 61.40
CA LYS A 6 25.33 -24.21 60.73
C LYS A 6 25.35 -24.06 59.21
N LYS A 7 26.50 -23.57 58.78
CA LYS A 7 27.23 -23.78 57.53
C LYS A 7 26.93 -25.14 56.86
N THR A 8 26.57 -25.11 55.57
CA THR A 8 26.63 -26.24 54.65
C THR A 8 27.61 -25.91 53.54
N GLU A 9 28.77 -26.55 53.61
CA GLU A 9 29.79 -26.66 52.58
C GLU A 9 30.07 -28.17 52.36
N PRO A 10 30.76 -28.56 51.28
CA PRO A 10 30.34 -29.59 50.35
C PRO A 10 30.85 -30.99 50.73
N VAL A 11 30.15 -32.01 50.26
CA VAL A 11 30.59 -33.40 50.35
C VAL A 11 31.43 -33.75 49.11
N VAL A 12 32.69 -34.07 49.37
CA VAL A 12 33.65 -34.72 48.47
C VAL A 12 33.56 -36.23 48.67
N ALA A 13 33.36 -36.97 47.58
CA ALA A 13 33.69 -38.39 47.35
C ALA A 13 33.23 -38.70 45.92
N THR A 14 33.96 -39.32 45.00
CA THR A 14 35.25 -40.03 45.03
C THR A 14 35.70 -40.12 43.57
N THR A 15 37.00 -39.98 43.39
CA THR A 15 37.80 -40.30 42.21
C THR A 15 37.36 -41.60 41.54
N ASN A 16 37.02 -41.53 40.25
CA ASN A 16 37.25 -42.64 39.33
C ASN A 16 37.92 -42.05 38.09
N GLU A 17 39.23 -42.23 38.06
CA GLU A 17 40.04 -42.27 36.87
C GLU A 17 39.37 -43.20 35.86
N ASN A 18 38.92 -42.67 34.74
CA ASN A 18 38.88 -43.42 33.50
C ASN A 18 39.58 -42.57 32.46
N LEU A 19 40.86 -42.92 32.29
CA LEU A 19 41.71 -42.49 31.20
C LEU A 19 40.94 -42.48 29.87
N PRO A 20 41.27 -41.54 28.97
CA PRO A 20 40.73 -41.53 27.63
C PRO A 20 41.08 -42.86 26.95
N THR A 21 40.04 -43.60 26.59
CA THR A 21 40.14 -44.77 25.72
C THR A 21 40.98 -44.37 24.51
N PRO A 22 42.10 -45.06 24.23
CA PRO A 22 42.96 -44.68 23.13
C PRO A 22 42.13 -44.81 21.86
N ASN A 23 42.15 -43.73 21.07
CA ASN A 23 41.79 -43.70 19.66
C ASN A 23 41.78 -45.11 19.09
N LYS A 24 40.60 -45.66 18.81
CA LYS A 24 40.48 -46.51 17.64
C LYS A 24 40.88 -45.61 16.49
N LEU A 25 42.18 -45.64 16.18
CA LEU A 25 42.72 -45.34 14.88
C LEU A 25 41.80 -46.10 13.94
N VAL A 26 40.81 -45.39 13.40
CA VAL A 26 40.25 -45.72 12.11
C VAL A 26 41.49 -45.78 11.25
N ALA A 27 41.92 -46.99 10.91
CA ALA A 27 43.05 -47.20 10.05
C ALA A 27 42.71 -46.44 8.77
N THR A 28 43.28 -45.25 8.64
CA THR A 28 43.32 -44.51 7.39
C THR A 28 43.83 -45.53 6.36
N PRO A 29 43.07 -45.80 5.28
CA PRO A 29 43.53 -46.74 4.27
C PRO A 29 44.94 -46.33 3.87
N LYS A 30 45.90 -47.24 4.06
CA LYS A 30 47.33 -46.94 3.90
C LYS A 30 47.55 -46.51 2.46
N VAL A 31 47.68 -45.20 2.24
CA VAL A 31 47.88 -44.61 0.92
C VAL A 31 49.22 -45.13 0.39
N GLU A 32 49.19 -45.85 -0.73
CA GLU A 32 50.39 -46.38 -1.36
C GLU A 32 50.99 -45.30 -2.26
N ARG A 33 52.20 -44.85 -1.94
CA ARG A 33 52.91 -43.81 -2.70
C ARG A 33 53.77 -44.45 -3.78
N VAL A 34 53.67 -43.94 -4.99
CA VAL A 34 54.40 -44.44 -6.16
C VAL A 34 55.25 -43.36 -6.79
N LYS A 35 56.53 -43.68 -7.00
CA LYS A 35 57.51 -42.83 -7.70
C LYS A 35 57.14 -42.56 -9.16
N SER A 36 56.48 -43.51 -9.80
CA SER A 36 56.02 -43.41 -11.18
C SER A 36 54.87 -44.36 -11.41
N PHE A 37 53.68 -43.82 -11.73
CA PHE A 37 52.52 -44.62 -12.11
C PHE A 37 52.81 -45.55 -13.29
N ARG A 38 53.68 -45.13 -14.22
CA ARG A 38 54.05 -45.93 -15.39
C ARG A 38 54.88 -47.16 -15.03
N ALA A 39 55.90 -47.00 -14.18
CA ALA A 39 56.73 -48.12 -13.75
C ALA A 39 55.95 -49.10 -12.86
N TYR A 40 55.12 -48.57 -11.95
CA TYR A 40 54.27 -49.38 -11.09
C TYR A 40 53.21 -50.15 -11.88
N ALA A 41 52.59 -49.53 -12.88
CA ALA A 41 51.64 -50.21 -13.77
C ALA A 41 52.27 -51.35 -14.56
N PHE A 42 53.50 -51.17 -15.06
CA PHE A 42 54.21 -52.22 -15.79
C PHE A 42 54.47 -53.46 -14.91
N GLU A 43 54.88 -53.25 -13.66
CA GLU A 43 55.10 -54.33 -12.69
C GLU A 43 53.78 -55.04 -12.32
N LYS A 44 52.73 -54.27 -12.02
CA LYS A 44 51.41 -54.82 -11.66
C LYS A 44 50.74 -55.52 -12.85
N ALA A 45 50.91 -55.03 -14.07
CA ALA A 45 50.45 -55.72 -15.27
C ALA A 45 51.12 -57.10 -15.40
N GLY A 46 52.42 -57.19 -15.13
CA GLY A 46 53.15 -58.47 -15.11
C GLY A 46 52.63 -59.45 -14.06
N LEU A 47 52.37 -58.98 -12.85
CA LEU A 47 51.87 -59.82 -11.76
C LEU A 47 50.42 -60.29 -11.97
N ASN A 48 49.62 -59.54 -12.74
CA ASN A 48 48.22 -59.86 -13.01
C ASN A 48 48.00 -60.38 -14.45
N GLY A 49 49.07 -60.72 -15.18
CA GLY A 49 49.00 -61.24 -16.55
C GLY A 49 48.34 -60.30 -17.56
N GLY A 50 48.30 -58.99 -17.27
CA GLY A 50 47.67 -58.00 -18.13
C GLY A 50 46.13 -58.00 -18.11
N ASP A 51 45.49 -58.59 -17.10
CA ASP A 51 44.03 -58.70 -17.00
C ASP A 51 43.30 -57.33 -16.94
N SER A 52 42.22 -57.23 -17.73
CA SER A 52 41.39 -56.02 -17.83
C SER A 52 40.61 -55.70 -16.54
N ILE A 53 40.20 -56.71 -15.76
CA ILE A 53 39.46 -56.50 -14.50
C ILE A 53 40.43 -55.98 -13.43
N ALA A 54 41.65 -56.52 -13.38
CA ALA A 54 42.72 -56.00 -12.54
C ALA A 54 43.03 -54.54 -12.89
N LEU A 55 43.19 -54.20 -14.18
CA LEU A 55 43.39 -52.82 -14.64
C LEU A 55 42.29 -51.88 -14.11
N LYS A 56 41.01 -52.25 -14.28
CA LYS A 56 39.88 -51.46 -13.76
C LYS A 56 39.94 -51.23 -12.26
N THR A 57 40.39 -52.23 -11.51
CA THR A 57 40.55 -52.16 -10.05
C THR A 57 41.64 -51.15 -9.66
N TYR A 58 42.80 -51.20 -10.32
CA TYR A 58 43.88 -50.24 -10.06
C TYR A 58 43.54 -48.81 -10.50
N LEU A 59 42.84 -48.63 -11.64
CA LEU A 59 42.33 -47.31 -12.05
C LEU A 59 41.37 -46.73 -11.01
N LYS A 60 40.51 -47.57 -10.42
CA LYS A 60 39.64 -47.18 -9.31
C LYS A 60 40.45 -46.81 -8.06
N TRP A 61 41.52 -47.51 -7.73
CA TRP A 61 42.39 -47.16 -6.60
C TRP A 61 43.12 -45.83 -6.77
N ILE A 62 43.54 -45.50 -8.00
CA ILE A 62 44.13 -44.19 -8.32
C ILE A 62 43.08 -43.09 -8.18
N LYS A 63 41.87 -43.32 -8.69
CA LYS A 63 40.75 -42.39 -8.54
C LYS A 63 40.38 -42.17 -7.07
N ASP A 64 40.24 -43.24 -6.30
CA ASP A 64 39.78 -43.15 -4.92
C ASP A 64 40.88 -42.61 -3.98
N GLY A 65 42.07 -42.26 -4.52
CA GLY A 65 43.19 -41.69 -3.78
C GLY A 65 43.93 -42.71 -2.91
N HIS A 66 43.73 -44.01 -3.16
CA HIS A 66 44.48 -45.08 -2.50
C HIS A 66 45.91 -45.22 -3.06
N LEU A 67 46.14 -44.69 -4.26
CA LEU A 67 47.41 -44.69 -4.98
C LEU A 67 47.75 -43.27 -5.44
N VAL A 68 48.82 -42.68 -4.90
CA VAL A 68 49.20 -41.27 -5.15
C VAL A 68 50.68 -41.13 -5.52
N ASP A 69 50.99 -40.08 -6.29
CA ASP A 69 52.37 -39.67 -6.62
C ASP A 69 53.08 -39.12 -5.37
N GLU A 70 54.41 -39.21 -5.32
CA GLU A 70 55.27 -38.51 -4.36
C GLU A 70 55.08 -36.98 -4.36
N THR A 71 54.61 -36.38 -5.46
CA THR A 71 54.27 -34.94 -5.53
C THR A 71 52.95 -34.55 -4.86
N PHE A 72 52.20 -35.52 -4.32
CA PHE A 72 50.92 -35.29 -3.66
C PHE A 72 51.10 -34.73 -2.24
N ASP A 73 50.70 -33.47 -2.03
CA ASP A 73 50.64 -32.85 -0.70
C ASP A 73 49.28 -33.10 -0.03
N GLU A 74 49.25 -34.04 0.91
CA GLU A 74 48.08 -34.36 1.74
C GLU A 74 47.59 -33.15 2.57
N ASN A 75 48.50 -32.26 3.00
CA ASN A 75 48.15 -31.11 3.83
C ASN A 75 47.45 -30.01 3.03
N GLU A 76 47.90 -29.74 1.80
CA GLU A 76 47.27 -28.78 0.90
C GLU A 76 45.83 -29.21 0.55
N GLN A 77 45.64 -30.49 0.24
CA GLN A 77 44.33 -31.09 -0.03
C GLN A 77 43.40 -31.06 1.20
N HIS A 78 43.94 -31.38 2.37
CA HIS A 78 43.19 -31.29 3.62
C HIS A 78 42.76 -29.85 3.92
N LEU A 79 43.66 -28.87 3.71
CA LEU A 79 43.40 -27.45 3.92
C LEU A 79 42.30 -26.93 2.98
N LEU A 80 42.36 -27.27 1.69
CA LEU A 80 41.33 -26.89 0.71
C LEU A 80 39.96 -27.46 1.08
N LYS A 81 39.89 -28.74 1.45
CA LYS A 81 38.64 -29.35 1.92
C LYS A 81 38.11 -28.69 3.18
N GLN A 82 38.99 -28.36 4.12
CA GLN A 82 38.60 -27.68 5.35
C GLN A 82 38.06 -26.28 5.05
N GLN A 83 38.69 -25.53 4.16
CA GLN A 83 38.20 -24.23 3.71
C GLN A 83 36.83 -24.33 3.03
N LEU A 84 36.62 -25.32 2.16
CA LEU A 84 35.33 -25.54 1.51
C LEU A 84 34.23 -25.94 2.50
N LYS A 85 34.53 -26.85 3.43
CA LYS A 85 33.61 -27.24 4.51
C LYS A 85 33.20 -26.04 5.37
N ASN A 86 34.16 -25.18 5.71
CA ASN A 86 33.88 -23.97 6.47
C ASN A 86 32.99 -22.99 5.68
N LYS A 87 33.19 -22.85 4.37
CA LYS A 87 32.32 -22.05 3.50
C LYS A 87 30.90 -22.61 3.42
N ILE A 88 30.76 -23.94 3.30
CA ILE A 88 29.46 -24.63 3.33
C ILE A 88 28.74 -24.36 4.65
N LEU A 89 29.43 -24.56 5.78
CA LEU A 89 28.87 -24.35 7.11
C LEU A 89 28.42 -22.89 7.29
N SER A 90 29.25 -21.92 6.91
CA SER A 90 28.89 -20.50 6.95
C SER A 90 27.67 -20.16 6.10
N LYS A 91 27.48 -20.83 4.96
CA LYS A 91 26.33 -20.62 4.07
C LYS A 91 25.07 -21.31 4.60
N GLU A 92 25.21 -22.47 5.24
CA GLU A 92 24.11 -23.13 5.97
C GLU A 92 23.64 -22.29 7.17
N ASP A 93 24.55 -21.68 7.93
CA ASP A 93 24.21 -20.74 9.01
C ASP A 93 23.48 -19.48 8.48
N GLU A 94 23.92 -18.93 7.34
CA GLU A 94 23.27 -17.79 6.68
C GLU A 94 21.84 -18.14 6.26
N LYS A 95 21.65 -19.33 5.67
CA LYS A 95 20.33 -19.85 5.29
C LYS A 95 19.42 -19.99 6.52
N GLU A 96 19.92 -20.56 7.61
CA GLU A 96 19.11 -20.77 8.82
C GLU A 96 18.63 -19.44 9.42
N LYS A 97 19.47 -18.40 9.41
CA LYS A 97 19.07 -17.05 9.82
C LYS A 97 17.94 -16.50 8.95
N LEU A 98 18.07 -16.59 7.62
CA LEU A 98 17.03 -16.12 6.70
C LEU A 98 15.71 -16.91 6.83
N ASP A 99 15.79 -18.23 7.04
CA ASP A 99 14.62 -19.07 7.33
C ASP A 99 13.96 -18.71 8.67
N GLY A 100 14.76 -18.30 9.67
CA GLY A 100 14.27 -17.75 10.94
C GLY A 100 13.52 -16.44 10.77
N ASP A 101 14.11 -15.48 10.03
CA ASP A 101 13.50 -14.19 9.74
C ASP A 101 12.21 -14.35 8.92
N LYS A 102 12.19 -15.26 7.94
CA LYS A 102 11.00 -15.60 7.15
C LYS A 102 9.88 -16.13 8.04
N ARG A 103 10.20 -17.06 8.97
CA ARG A 103 9.23 -17.60 9.93
C ARG A 103 8.67 -16.52 10.86
N ALA A 104 9.51 -15.62 11.37
CA ALA A 104 9.05 -14.51 12.21
C ALA A 104 8.04 -13.62 11.47
N VAL A 105 8.30 -13.30 10.19
CA VAL A 105 7.37 -12.49 9.38
C VAL A 105 6.04 -13.23 9.12
N LEU A 106 6.10 -14.54 8.81
CA LEU A 106 4.92 -15.35 8.47
C LEU A 106 4.04 -15.73 9.67
N GLU A 107 4.64 -16.08 10.80
CA GLU A 107 3.92 -16.64 11.96
C GLU A 107 3.57 -15.58 13.01
N VAL A 108 4.30 -14.47 13.05
CA VAL A 108 4.08 -13.42 14.05
C VAL A 108 3.52 -12.17 13.39
N ASN A 109 4.26 -11.53 12.48
CA ASN A 109 3.89 -10.19 12.03
C ASN A 109 2.64 -10.18 11.15
N LYS A 110 2.55 -11.10 10.18
CA LYS A 110 1.39 -11.19 9.28
C LYS A 110 0.08 -11.48 10.04
N PRO A 111 0.00 -12.50 10.93
CA PRO A 111 -1.22 -12.78 11.68
C PRO A 111 -1.64 -11.65 12.63
N VAL A 112 -0.68 -10.93 13.22
CA VAL A 112 -0.96 -9.78 14.09
C VAL A 112 -1.67 -8.67 13.30
N ILE A 113 -1.17 -8.33 12.11
CA ILE A 113 -1.79 -7.31 11.25
C ILE A 113 -3.16 -7.78 10.74
N GLU A 114 -3.29 -9.05 10.32
CA GLU A 114 -4.57 -9.63 9.87
C GLU A 114 -5.62 -9.62 10.99
N LYS A 115 -5.22 -9.93 12.23
CA LYS A 115 -6.09 -9.84 13.40
C LYS A 115 -6.56 -8.41 13.65
N LYS A 116 -5.65 -7.43 13.57
CA LYS A 116 -5.99 -6.01 13.75
C LYS A 116 -6.96 -5.53 12.67
N ILE A 117 -6.76 -5.93 11.40
CA ILE A 117 -7.71 -5.65 10.31
C ILE A 117 -9.08 -6.26 10.61
N LYS A 118 -9.13 -7.47 11.17
CA LYS A 118 -10.40 -8.11 11.55
C LYS A 118 -11.11 -7.32 12.67
N GLU A 119 -10.38 -6.94 13.72
CA GLU A 119 -10.92 -6.14 14.83
C GLU A 119 -11.50 -4.79 14.34
N LEU A 120 -10.80 -4.09 13.45
CA LEU A 120 -11.31 -2.84 12.85
C LEU A 120 -12.55 -3.07 11.97
N ASN A 121 -12.61 -4.19 11.24
CA ASN A 121 -13.80 -4.55 10.47
C ASN A 121 -15.01 -4.87 11.37
N ASP A 122 -14.78 -5.55 12.49
CA ASP A 122 -15.82 -5.83 13.48
C ASP A 122 -16.33 -4.52 14.11
N GLU A 123 -15.45 -3.55 14.38
CA GLU A 123 -15.83 -2.21 14.85
C GLU A 123 -16.66 -1.43 13.81
N ILE A 124 -16.34 -1.56 12.52
CA ILE A 124 -17.17 -1.00 11.43
C ILE A 124 -18.57 -1.63 11.44
N GLN A 125 -18.69 -2.94 11.65
CA GLN A 125 -20.00 -3.60 11.72
C GLN A 125 -20.77 -3.15 12.96
N GLN A 126 -20.11 -3.06 14.11
CA GLN A 126 -20.73 -2.57 15.33
C GLN A 126 -21.23 -1.13 15.16
N THR A 127 -20.42 -0.26 14.55
CA THR A 127 -20.82 1.13 14.25
C THR A 127 -22.06 1.20 13.35
N LYS A 128 -22.22 0.26 12.41
CA LYS A 128 -23.43 0.16 11.56
C LYS A 128 -24.64 -0.34 12.34
N ILE A 129 -24.45 -1.28 13.27
CA ILE A 129 -25.51 -1.78 14.15
C ILE A 129 -25.97 -0.67 15.10
N ASP A 130 -25.03 0.01 15.76
CA ASP A 130 -25.32 1.14 16.66
C ASP A 130 -26.03 2.29 15.92
N LEU A 131 -25.70 2.48 14.64
CA LEU A 131 -26.40 3.41 13.77
C LEU A 131 -27.85 3.00 13.52
N ALA A 132 -28.08 1.73 13.15
CA ALA A 132 -29.42 1.19 12.93
C ALA A 132 -30.28 1.24 14.21
N GLU A 133 -29.65 1.10 15.37
CA GLU A 133 -30.29 1.19 16.68
C GLU A 133 -30.41 2.63 17.22
N ASN A 134 -30.00 3.65 16.47
CA ASN A 134 -29.97 5.07 16.88
C ASN A 134 -29.17 5.34 18.19
N LYS A 135 -28.21 4.46 18.53
CA LYS A 135 -27.37 4.59 19.73
C LYS A 135 -26.15 5.49 19.53
N VAL A 136 -25.85 5.87 18.29
CA VAL A 136 -24.76 6.80 17.98
C VAL A 136 -25.07 8.17 18.57
N GLN A 137 -24.34 8.57 19.61
CA GLN A 137 -24.48 9.91 20.21
C GLN A 137 -24.22 10.99 19.17
N THR A 138 -25.28 11.67 18.77
CA THR A 138 -25.22 12.76 17.80
C THR A 138 -24.81 14.04 18.51
N GLY A 139 -23.89 14.82 17.91
CA GLY A 139 -23.55 16.16 18.39
C GLY A 139 -24.67 17.19 18.11
N TYR A 140 -25.92 16.73 18.05
CA TYR A 140 -27.11 17.52 17.75
C TYR A 140 -27.45 18.39 18.96
N GLN A 141 -27.52 19.70 18.73
CA GLN A 141 -27.95 20.65 19.75
C GLN A 141 -29.31 21.21 19.35
N ALA A 142 -30.36 20.77 20.07
CA ALA A 142 -31.73 21.19 19.81
C ALA A 142 -31.89 22.72 19.85
N GLU A 143 -31.23 23.38 20.80
CA GLU A 143 -31.24 24.84 20.95
C GLU A 143 -30.76 25.56 19.68
N LYS A 144 -29.65 25.10 19.09
CA LYS A 144 -29.10 25.68 17.85
C LYS A 144 -30.02 25.44 16.67
N TYR A 145 -30.59 24.24 16.55
CA TYR A 145 -31.55 23.94 15.49
C TYR A 145 -32.78 24.84 15.58
N PHE A 146 -33.39 24.98 16.76
CA PHE A 146 -34.56 25.84 16.94
C PHE A 146 -34.23 27.31 16.69
N MET A 147 -33.05 27.79 17.10
CA MET A 147 -32.59 29.15 16.81
C MET A 147 -32.49 29.39 15.29
N TYR A 148 -31.78 28.53 14.55
CA TYR A 148 -31.65 28.68 13.10
C TYR A 148 -32.99 28.51 12.38
N ALA A 149 -33.84 27.57 12.82
CA ALA A 149 -35.16 27.36 12.24
C ALA A 149 -36.08 28.57 12.46
N SER A 150 -36.11 29.13 13.68
CA SER A 150 -36.91 30.31 14.00
C SER A 150 -36.45 31.53 13.20
N LEU A 151 -35.14 31.76 13.12
CA LEU A 151 -34.59 32.88 12.35
C LEU A 151 -34.85 32.73 10.85
N THR A 152 -34.67 31.52 10.31
CA THR A 152 -34.98 31.23 8.90
C THR A 152 -36.45 31.45 8.60
N PHE A 153 -37.34 31.00 9.48
CA PHE A 153 -38.78 31.20 9.34
C PHE A 153 -39.16 32.69 9.33
N LEU A 154 -38.65 33.47 10.29
CA LEU A 154 -38.89 34.92 10.36
C LEU A 154 -38.38 35.63 9.10
N LEU A 155 -37.19 35.24 8.64
CA LEU A 155 -36.57 35.83 7.45
C LEU A 155 -37.29 35.40 6.15
N SER A 156 -37.89 34.20 6.10
CA SER A 156 -38.81 33.81 5.02
C SER A 156 -40.04 34.71 4.97
N PHE A 157 -40.66 35.04 6.11
CA PHE A 157 -41.78 35.98 6.13
C PHE A 157 -41.36 37.37 5.62
N TYR A 158 -40.22 37.87 6.10
CA TYR A 158 -39.67 39.14 5.63
C TYR A 158 -39.46 39.16 4.11
N LEU A 159 -38.76 38.16 3.56
CA LEU A 159 -38.47 38.09 2.12
C LEU A 159 -39.73 37.92 1.28
N LEU A 160 -40.74 37.18 1.77
CA LEU A 160 -42.03 37.04 1.09
C LEU A 160 -42.70 38.40 0.91
N PHE A 161 -42.83 39.19 1.98
CA PHE A 161 -43.43 40.51 1.89
C PHE A 161 -42.55 41.51 1.14
N PHE A 162 -41.23 41.41 1.28
CA PHE A 162 -40.28 42.23 0.53
C PHE A 162 -40.43 42.03 -0.98
N TYR A 163 -40.31 40.79 -1.46
CA TYR A 163 -40.40 40.51 -2.89
C TYR A 163 -41.81 40.73 -3.42
N ALA A 164 -42.85 40.46 -2.62
CA ALA A 164 -44.21 40.84 -2.99
C ALA A 164 -44.31 42.36 -3.22
N SER A 165 -43.86 43.16 -2.26
CA SER A 165 -43.87 44.62 -2.38
C SER A 165 -43.02 45.10 -3.55
N ALA A 166 -41.84 44.52 -3.75
CA ALA A 166 -40.90 44.91 -4.80
C ALA A 166 -41.44 44.60 -6.20
N ILE A 167 -42.09 43.45 -6.39
CA ILE A 167 -42.75 43.10 -7.65
C ILE A 167 -43.94 44.02 -7.91
N TYR A 168 -44.74 44.34 -6.89
CA TYR A 168 -45.81 45.33 -7.02
C TYR A 168 -45.28 46.69 -7.45
N ALA A 169 -44.29 47.21 -6.71
CA ALA A 169 -43.64 48.49 -6.99
C ALA A 169 -42.99 48.54 -8.38
N SER A 170 -42.44 47.42 -8.84
CA SER A 170 -41.76 47.33 -10.14
C SER A 170 -42.75 47.23 -11.31
N PHE A 171 -43.82 46.43 -11.22
CA PHE A 171 -44.66 46.08 -12.37
C PHE A 171 -46.03 46.74 -12.40
N PHE A 172 -46.60 47.08 -11.24
CA PHE A 172 -47.99 47.50 -11.13
C PHE A 172 -48.15 48.94 -10.64
N ARG A 173 -47.11 49.50 -10.00
CA ARG A 173 -47.09 50.89 -9.57
C ARG A 173 -47.01 51.83 -10.78
N ASN A 174 -48.06 52.61 -10.99
CA ASN A 174 -48.13 53.60 -12.07
C ASN A 174 -48.09 55.02 -11.49
N ALA A 175 -47.12 55.82 -11.93
CA ALA A 175 -46.91 57.17 -11.44
C ALA A 175 -48.14 58.07 -11.66
N GLY A 176 -48.79 57.95 -12.82
CA GLY A 176 -49.96 58.75 -13.19
C GLY A 176 -51.22 58.41 -12.41
N THR A 177 -51.37 57.18 -11.89
CA THR A 177 -52.50 56.83 -11.02
C THR A 177 -52.25 57.29 -9.58
N ILE A 178 -51.01 57.19 -9.09
CA ILE A 178 -50.65 57.62 -7.73
C ILE A 178 -50.80 59.14 -7.58
N LEU A 179 -50.32 59.93 -8.55
CA LEU A 179 -50.50 61.39 -8.54
C LEU A 179 -51.98 61.81 -8.54
N LYS A 180 -52.87 61.03 -9.18
CA LYS A 180 -54.32 61.30 -9.19
C LYS A 180 -55.02 60.90 -7.89
N THR A 181 -54.50 59.90 -7.18
CA THR A 181 -55.12 59.35 -5.96
C THR A 181 -54.53 59.93 -4.67
N ALA A 182 -53.28 60.39 -4.68
CA ALA A 182 -52.53 60.80 -3.48
C ALA A 182 -52.78 62.25 -3.00
N GLY A 183 -53.33 63.14 -3.83
CA GLY A 183 -53.61 64.53 -3.41
C GLY A 183 -52.36 65.25 -2.85
N ASP A 184 -52.44 65.82 -1.64
CA ASP A 184 -51.33 66.53 -0.95
C ASP A 184 -50.31 65.58 -0.28
N ASP A 185 -50.60 64.28 -0.15
CA ASP A 185 -49.74 63.31 0.56
C ASP A 185 -48.70 62.63 -0.35
N ILE A 186 -48.35 63.27 -1.47
CA ILE A 186 -47.38 62.77 -2.46
C ILE A 186 -46.02 62.47 -1.81
N ALA A 187 -45.62 63.23 -0.76
CA ALA A 187 -44.37 63.02 -0.03
C ALA A 187 -44.24 61.62 0.60
N LEU A 188 -45.34 61.01 1.06
CA LEU A 188 -45.33 59.65 1.63
C LEU A 188 -45.02 58.59 0.56
N TYR A 189 -45.41 58.85 -0.69
CA TYR A 189 -45.21 57.93 -1.80
C TYR A 189 -43.85 58.14 -2.49
N LEU A 190 -43.29 59.36 -2.49
CA LEU A 190 -42.07 59.69 -3.25
C LEU A 190 -40.80 58.99 -2.77
N ASP A 191 -40.73 58.58 -1.50
CA ASP A 191 -39.57 57.85 -0.95
C ASP A 191 -39.92 56.45 -0.42
N SER A 192 -41.19 56.02 -0.51
CA SER A 192 -41.57 54.68 -0.06
C SER A 192 -41.19 53.62 -1.09
N ILE A 193 -40.17 52.84 -0.73
CA ILE A 193 -39.72 51.62 -1.45
C ILE A 193 -40.72 50.47 -1.23
N PHE A 194 -41.41 50.45 -0.08
CA PHE A 194 -42.43 49.45 0.25
C PHE A 194 -43.84 49.96 -0.02
N ASP A 195 -44.66 49.17 -0.69
CA ASP A 195 -46.07 49.49 -0.95
C ASP A 195 -46.98 48.49 -0.25
N VAL A 196 -47.33 48.84 1.00
CA VAL A 196 -48.19 48.03 1.87
C VAL A 196 -49.59 47.87 1.27
N ASN A 197 -50.11 48.91 0.60
CA ASN A 197 -51.43 48.85 -0.02
C ASN A 197 -51.43 47.90 -1.21
N GLY A 198 -50.34 47.86 -1.99
CA GLY A 198 -50.20 46.95 -3.13
C GLY A 198 -50.24 45.45 -2.80
N ILE A 199 -49.84 45.08 -1.58
CA ILE A 199 -49.72 43.67 -1.13
C ILE A 199 -50.85 43.19 -0.21
N PHE A 200 -51.72 44.10 0.24
CA PHE A 200 -52.88 43.76 1.09
C PHE A 200 -54.24 44.11 0.46
N THR A 201 -54.27 44.88 -0.64
CA THR A 201 -55.51 45.15 -1.37
C THR A 201 -55.85 44.00 -2.32
N LEU A 202 -57.11 43.54 -2.27
CA LEU A 202 -57.59 42.51 -3.20
C LEU A 202 -57.58 43.06 -4.63
N SER A 203 -56.66 42.55 -5.44
CA SER A 203 -56.49 42.90 -6.84
C SER A 203 -56.01 41.68 -7.64
N PRO A 204 -56.27 41.58 -8.95
CA PRO A 204 -55.70 40.51 -9.78
C PRO A 204 -54.17 40.47 -9.75
N SER A 205 -53.52 41.62 -9.54
CA SER A 205 -52.08 41.74 -9.34
C SER A 205 -51.56 41.02 -8.10
N LEU A 206 -52.39 40.84 -7.06
CA LEU A 206 -52.00 40.22 -5.80
C LEU A 206 -51.50 38.77 -5.99
N ILE A 207 -52.19 38.00 -6.83
CA ILE A 207 -51.81 36.60 -7.13
C ILE A 207 -50.44 36.56 -7.83
N ILE A 208 -50.23 37.43 -8.81
CA ILE A 208 -48.98 37.52 -9.58
C ILE A 208 -47.83 37.93 -8.68
N VAL A 209 -48.08 38.88 -7.78
CA VAL A 209 -47.10 39.41 -6.85
C VAL A 209 -46.60 38.34 -5.87
N TYR A 210 -47.50 37.59 -5.22
CA TYR A 210 -47.09 36.53 -4.31
C TYR A 210 -46.48 35.32 -5.04
N LEU A 211 -47.02 34.93 -6.21
CA LEU A 211 -46.44 33.85 -7.01
C LEU A 211 -45.03 34.20 -7.49
N GLY A 212 -44.82 35.46 -7.88
CA GLY A 212 -43.51 35.99 -8.22
C GLY A 212 -42.56 36.02 -7.02
N ALA A 213 -43.03 36.35 -5.82
CA ALA A 213 -42.21 36.25 -4.60
C ALA A 213 -41.77 34.81 -4.32
N PHE A 214 -42.64 33.82 -4.54
CA PHE A 214 -42.27 32.40 -4.43
C PHE A 214 -41.23 31.96 -5.48
N LEU A 215 -41.17 32.59 -6.65
CA LEU A 215 -40.15 32.30 -7.65
C LEU A 215 -38.74 32.62 -7.10
N PHE A 216 -38.59 33.71 -6.36
CA PHE A 216 -37.31 34.06 -5.71
C PHE A 216 -36.93 33.04 -4.62
N PHE A 217 -37.89 32.51 -3.86
CA PHE A 217 -37.64 31.39 -2.95
C PHE A 217 -37.22 30.11 -3.69
N ALA A 218 -37.85 29.80 -4.82
CA ALA A 218 -37.48 28.64 -5.63
C ALA A 218 -36.04 28.74 -6.12
N ILE A 219 -35.62 29.92 -6.59
CA ILE A 219 -34.22 30.20 -6.95
C ILE A 219 -33.30 30.03 -5.74
N GLY A 220 -33.75 30.40 -4.54
CA GLY A 220 -32.97 30.29 -3.29
C GLY A 220 -32.71 28.87 -2.85
N LEU A 221 -33.57 27.94 -3.24
CA LEU A 221 -33.39 26.52 -2.94
C LEU A 221 -32.43 25.82 -3.93
N ILE A 222 -32.19 26.39 -5.11
CA ILE A 222 -31.33 25.78 -6.15
C ILE A 222 -29.90 25.52 -5.63
N PRO A 223 -29.19 26.48 -5.01
CA PRO A 223 -27.84 26.24 -4.49
C PRO A 223 -27.74 25.08 -3.49
N HIS A 224 -28.81 24.82 -2.75
CA HIS A 224 -28.83 23.79 -1.70
C HIS A 224 -29.13 22.39 -2.23
N ASN A 225 -29.75 22.28 -3.41
CA ASN A 225 -30.11 21.01 -4.04
C ASN A 225 -29.11 20.53 -5.11
N ILE A 226 -28.08 21.33 -5.43
CA ILE A 226 -27.06 20.95 -6.41
C ILE A 226 -26.01 20.00 -5.79
N GLU A 227 -25.88 18.81 -6.37
CA GLU A 227 -24.86 17.81 -6.06
C GLU A 227 -23.95 17.53 -7.26
N GLY A 228 -22.71 17.08 -7.03
CA GLY A 228 -21.76 16.66 -8.07
C GLY A 228 -20.42 17.40 -8.12
N LYS A 229 -19.54 17.01 -9.05
CA LYS A 229 -18.15 17.50 -9.16
C LYS A 229 -18.03 19.01 -9.40
N ASN A 230 -19.00 19.62 -10.11
CA ASN A 230 -18.99 21.06 -10.43
C ASN A 230 -19.86 21.91 -9.49
N LYS A 231 -20.15 21.42 -8.28
CA LYS A 231 -21.07 22.05 -7.33
C LYS A 231 -20.76 23.54 -7.08
N LYS A 232 -19.49 23.90 -6.86
CA LYS A 232 -19.10 25.29 -6.58
C LYS A 232 -19.40 26.24 -7.73
N LEU A 233 -19.17 25.80 -8.97
CA LEU A 233 -19.44 26.61 -10.18
C LEU A 233 -20.94 26.83 -10.37
N ASN A 234 -21.74 25.77 -10.25
CA ASN A 234 -23.19 25.84 -10.43
C ASN A 234 -23.87 26.68 -9.34
N ILE A 235 -23.40 26.59 -8.09
CA ILE A 235 -23.85 27.46 -7.00
C ILE A 235 -23.52 28.92 -7.31
N GLY A 236 -22.28 29.20 -7.75
CA GLY A 236 -21.86 30.55 -8.13
C GLY A 236 -22.71 31.15 -9.24
N LEU A 237 -23.05 30.35 -10.27
CA LEU A 237 -23.90 30.77 -11.38
C LEU A 237 -25.34 31.04 -10.94
N ALA A 238 -25.90 30.24 -10.05
CA ALA A 238 -27.24 30.47 -9.49
C ALA A 238 -27.30 31.76 -8.65
N ILE A 239 -26.30 31.99 -7.78
CA ILE A 239 -26.21 33.23 -6.98
C ILE A 239 -26.03 34.44 -7.89
N PHE A 240 -25.19 34.33 -8.92
CA PHE A 240 -24.97 35.41 -9.89
C PHE A 240 -26.25 35.73 -10.69
N GLY A 241 -27.01 34.71 -11.09
CA GLY A 241 -28.32 34.89 -11.72
C GLY A 241 -29.31 35.63 -10.81
N ALA A 242 -29.37 35.24 -9.52
CA ALA A 242 -30.20 35.93 -8.52
C ALA A 242 -29.77 37.40 -8.32
N PHE A 243 -28.47 37.67 -8.29
CA PHE A 243 -27.93 39.04 -8.19
C PHE A 243 -28.36 39.92 -9.38
N ILE A 244 -28.31 39.38 -10.61
CA ILE A 244 -28.76 40.10 -11.81
C ILE A 244 -30.26 40.38 -11.71
N ALA A 245 -31.07 39.38 -11.33
CA ALA A 245 -32.51 39.53 -11.20
C ALA A 245 -32.89 40.61 -10.18
N ASP A 246 -32.25 40.61 -9.01
CA ASP A 246 -32.47 41.61 -7.96
C ASP A 246 -31.97 43.00 -8.38
N SER A 247 -30.85 43.09 -9.10
CA SER A 247 -30.35 44.36 -9.64
C SER A 247 -31.32 44.95 -10.67
N LEU A 248 -31.91 44.13 -11.53
CA LEU A 248 -32.94 44.58 -12.49
C LEU A 248 -34.20 45.07 -11.77
N MET A 249 -34.59 44.40 -10.69
CA MET A 249 -35.74 44.82 -9.89
C MET A 249 -35.48 46.15 -9.18
N ALA A 250 -34.31 46.30 -8.56
CA ALA A 250 -33.87 47.53 -7.92
C ALA A 250 -33.81 48.69 -8.92
N TYR A 251 -33.27 48.47 -10.12
CA TYR A 251 -33.25 49.46 -11.19
C TYR A 251 -34.67 49.93 -11.55
N LYS A 252 -35.61 49.00 -11.71
CA LYS A 252 -36.98 49.32 -12.11
C LYS A 252 -37.76 50.06 -11.02
N ILE A 253 -37.53 49.73 -9.76
CA ILE A 253 -38.11 50.45 -8.61
C ILE A 253 -37.53 51.87 -8.54
N ASP A 254 -36.21 52.02 -8.67
CA ASP A 254 -35.55 53.33 -8.63
C ASP A 254 -35.99 54.23 -9.80
N LEU A 255 -36.12 53.67 -11.00
CA LEU A 255 -36.70 54.37 -12.16
C LEU A 255 -38.13 54.84 -11.88
N GLY A 256 -38.98 53.97 -11.31
CA GLY A 256 -40.35 54.33 -10.97
C GLY A 256 -40.44 55.44 -9.90
N ILE A 257 -39.53 55.45 -8.93
CA ILE A 257 -39.40 56.54 -7.94
C ILE A 257 -38.94 57.83 -8.63
N HIS A 258 -37.98 57.74 -9.55
CA HIS A 258 -37.50 58.90 -10.29
C HIS A 258 -38.60 59.53 -11.17
N ASP A 259 -39.33 58.71 -11.92
CA ASP A 259 -40.46 59.16 -12.76
C ASP A 259 -41.53 59.86 -11.91
N LEU A 260 -41.83 59.33 -10.73
CA LEU A 260 -42.72 59.99 -9.77
C LEU A 260 -42.18 61.37 -9.33
N LYS A 261 -40.88 61.48 -9.03
CA LYS A 261 -40.25 62.75 -8.65
C LYS A 261 -40.22 63.76 -9.81
N LEU A 262 -40.04 63.29 -11.05
CA LEU A 262 -40.09 64.12 -12.26
C LEU A 262 -41.52 64.63 -12.48
N MET A 263 -42.52 63.75 -12.41
CA MET A 263 -43.93 64.14 -12.56
C MET A 263 -44.43 65.05 -11.42
N ALA A 264 -43.84 64.95 -10.23
CA ALA A 264 -44.09 65.85 -9.11
C ALA A 264 -43.35 67.20 -9.22
N GLY A 265 -42.47 67.38 -10.22
CA GLY A 265 -41.71 68.61 -10.44
C GLY A 265 -40.50 68.80 -9.51
N ILE A 266 -40.02 67.73 -8.85
CA ILE A 266 -39.00 67.78 -7.78
C ILE A 266 -37.62 67.29 -8.27
N ALA A 267 -37.55 66.54 -9.38
CA ALA A 267 -36.30 65.93 -9.86
C ALA A 267 -35.77 66.51 -11.19
N ASP A 268 -34.45 66.40 -11.36
CA ASP A 268 -33.70 66.75 -12.59
C ASP A 268 -33.83 65.64 -13.65
N ALA A 269 -33.82 65.99 -14.94
CA ALA A 269 -34.00 65.06 -16.05
C ALA A 269 -32.81 64.11 -16.27
N ASN A 270 -31.63 64.44 -15.74
CA ASN A 270 -30.42 63.63 -15.87
C ASN A 270 -30.27 62.63 -14.70
N TRP A 271 -31.04 61.53 -14.74
CA TRP A 271 -30.96 60.46 -13.73
C TRP A 271 -30.01 59.33 -14.13
N ASN A 272 -29.19 58.93 -13.15
CA ASN A 272 -28.27 57.79 -13.26
C ASN A 272 -28.53 56.83 -12.10
N PHE A 273 -29.02 55.62 -12.38
CA PHE A 273 -29.38 54.63 -11.36
C PHE A 273 -28.21 54.27 -10.41
N TYR A 274 -26.97 54.23 -10.92
CA TYR A 274 -25.78 53.90 -10.13
C TYR A 274 -25.38 54.98 -9.13
N SER A 275 -25.97 56.18 -9.21
CA SER A 275 -25.77 57.24 -8.21
C SER A 275 -26.91 57.30 -7.20
N SER A 276 -27.98 56.52 -7.38
CA SER A 276 -29.15 56.55 -6.51
C SER A 276 -28.94 55.67 -5.28
N ILE A 277 -29.14 56.25 -4.09
CA ILE A 277 -29.14 55.51 -2.84
C ILE A 277 -30.29 54.49 -2.77
N ASN A 278 -31.43 54.78 -3.40
CA ASN A 278 -32.61 53.91 -3.37
C ASN A 278 -32.34 52.60 -4.11
N PHE A 279 -31.62 52.64 -5.23
CA PHE A 279 -31.16 51.44 -5.93
C PHE A 279 -30.37 50.51 -5.00
N TYR A 280 -29.36 51.05 -4.30
CA TYR A 280 -28.53 50.27 -3.38
C TYR A 280 -29.29 49.81 -2.13
N MET A 281 -30.24 50.60 -1.62
CA MET A 281 -31.09 50.20 -0.50
C MET A 281 -31.98 49.01 -0.88
N VAL A 282 -32.64 49.03 -2.05
CA VAL A 282 -33.44 47.89 -2.53
C VAL A 282 -32.55 46.65 -2.69
N LEU A 283 -31.37 46.80 -3.28
CA LEU A 283 -30.44 45.68 -3.49
C LEU A 283 -29.93 45.11 -2.15
N LEU A 284 -29.62 45.96 -1.17
CA LEU A 284 -29.17 45.54 0.15
C LEU A 284 -30.28 44.79 0.91
N PHE A 285 -31.48 45.37 0.98
CA PHE A 285 -32.60 44.80 1.73
C PHE A 285 -33.25 43.59 1.04
N GLY A 286 -33.04 43.42 -0.27
CA GLY A 286 -33.42 42.23 -1.03
C GLY A 286 -32.30 41.19 -1.08
N PHE A 287 -31.31 41.43 -1.94
CA PHE A 287 -30.28 40.43 -2.26
C PHE A 287 -29.40 40.06 -1.06
N CYS A 288 -28.94 41.02 -0.26
CA CYS A 288 -28.11 40.66 0.91
C CYS A 288 -28.93 39.95 1.99
N ALA A 289 -30.18 40.38 2.25
CA ALA A 289 -31.09 39.67 3.15
C ALA A 289 -31.36 38.24 2.65
N TYR A 290 -31.49 38.06 1.34
CA TYR A 290 -31.64 36.76 0.69
C TYR A 290 -30.40 35.87 0.83
N LEU A 291 -29.18 36.40 0.74
CA LEU A 291 -27.96 35.65 1.06
C LEU A 291 -27.90 35.22 2.52
N VAL A 292 -28.26 36.11 3.46
CA VAL A 292 -28.34 35.79 4.89
C VAL A 292 -29.36 34.67 5.13
N TRP A 293 -30.50 34.71 4.43
CA TRP A 293 -31.51 33.66 4.48
C TRP A 293 -30.98 32.31 4.00
N GLY A 294 -30.32 32.26 2.83
CA GLY A 294 -29.74 31.01 2.31
C GLY A 294 -28.69 30.42 3.26
N TYR A 295 -27.86 31.28 3.87
CA TYR A 295 -26.87 30.84 4.86
C TYR A 295 -27.52 30.29 6.15
N MET A 296 -28.56 30.97 6.68
CA MET A 296 -29.30 30.48 7.85
C MET A 296 -30.03 29.16 7.56
N PHE A 297 -30.61 29.03 6.37
CA PHE A 297 -31.24 27.81 5.91
C PHE A 297 -30.24 26.65 5.82
N GLU A 298 -29.02 26.89 5.30
CA GLU A 298 -27.96 25.88 5.28
C GLU A 298 -27.54 25.45 6.69
N MET A 299 -27.44 26.40 7.64
CA MET A 299 -27.12 26.07 9.04
C MET A 299 -28.22 25.26 9.72
N MET A 300 -29.48 25.58 9.46
CA MET A 300 -30.63 24.79 9.91
C MET A 300 -30.56 23.35 9.35
N LEU A 301 -30.29 23.19 8.05
CA LEU A 301 -30.15 21.86 7.42
C LEU A 301 -28.96 21.09 7.98
N LYS A 302 -27.80 21.73 8.17
CA LYS A 302 -26.62 21.10 8.80
C LYS A 302 -26.95 20.60 10.19
N GLU A 303 -27.63 21.39 11.01
CA GLU A 303 -28.00 20.98 12.37
C GLU A 303 -29.04 19.86 12.35
N LYS A 304 -30.02 19.90 11.43
CA LYS A 304 -30.97 18.80 11.21
C LYS A 304 -30.26 17.51 10.78
N ASN A 305 -29.28 17.59 9.88
CA ASN A 305 -28.53 16.44 9.40
C ASN A 305 -27.65 15.81 10.49
N LYS A 306 -27.21 16.59 11.49
CA LYS A 306 -26.55 16.03 12.69
C LYS A 306 -27.48 15.14 13.51
N LYS A 307 -28.81 15.33 13.42
CA LYS A 307 -29.78 14.46 14.10
C LYS A 307 -29.69 13.01 13.60
N THR A 308 -29.29 12.81 12.35
CA THR A 308 -29.07 11.48 11.78
C THR A 308 -27.67 11.00 12.15
N GLY A 309 -27.57 9.92 12.93
CA GLY A 309 -26.29 9.30 13.30
C GLY A 309 -25.40 8.96 12.09
N ASP A 310 -25.99 8.90 10.89
CA ASP A 310 -25.38 8.53 9.62
C ASP A 310 -24.10 9.31 9.34
N VAL A 311 -24.09 10.63 9.58
CA VAL A 311 -22.92 11.46 9.25
C VAL A 311 -21.74 11.14 10.17
N LYS A 312 -22.01 10.93 11.46
CA LYS A 312 -20.96 10.61 12.44
C LYS A 312 -20.47 9.17 12.26
N ALA A 313 -21.39 8.22 12.05
CA ALA A 313 -21.06 6.84 11.72
C ALA A 313 -20.25 6.76 10.42
N ALA A 314 -20.62 7.52 9.38
CA ALA A 314 -19.87 7.59 8.13
C ALA A 314 -18.44 8.12 8.34
N LEU A 315 -18.25 9.11 9.21
CA LEU A 315 -16.93 9.65 9.55
C LEU A 315 -16.08 8.61 10.30
N ILE A 316 -16.65 7.94 11.31
CA ILE A 316 -15.99 6.85 12.06
C ILE A 316 -15.60 5.73 11.10
N ILE A 317 -16.55 5.22 10.30
CA ILE A 317 -16.31 4.16 9.32
C ILE A 317 -15.24 4.58 8.30
N LYS A 318 -15.23 5.85 7.88
CA LYS A 318 -14.20 6.36 6.97
C LYS A 318 -12.81 6.34 7.63
N GLY A 319 -12.70 6.76 8.89
CA GLY A 319 -11.44 6.70 9.65
C GLY A 319 -10.92 5.27 9.79
N LEU A 320 -11.80 4.35 10.22
CA LEU A 320 -11.47 2.93 10.36
C LEU A 320 -11.03 2.30 9.02
N LYS A 321 -11.69 2.67 7.91
CA LYS A 321 -11.30 2.21 6.57
C LYS A 321 -9.93 2.71 6.13
N GLU A 322 -9.56 3.94 6.48
CA GLU A 322 -8.23 4.47 6.18
C GLU A 322 -7.15 3.72 6.97
N GLU A 323 -7.40 3.40 8.24
CA GLU A 323 -6.48 2.59 9.05
C GLU A 323 -6.33 1.17 8.47
N ILE A 324 -7.44 0.54 8.05
CA ILE A 324 -7.39 -0.76 7.36
C ILE A 324 -6.54 -0.66 6.09
N LYS A 325 -6.66 0.42 5.32
CA LYS A 325 -5.88 0.62 4.10
C LYS A 325 -4.38 0.71 4.40
N ILE A 326 -3.99 1.46 5.42
CA ILE A 326 -2.59 1.55 5.87
C ILE A 326 -2.05 0.17 6.27
N LEU A 327 -2.83 -0.61 7.03
CA LEU A 327 -2.45 -1.97 7.42
C LEU A 327 -2.37 -2.95 6.23
N GLN A 328 -3.21 -2.75 5.20
CA GLN A 328 -3.13 -3.52 3.95
C GLN A 328 -1.87 -3.19 3.15
N GLU A 329 -1.47 -1.91 3.11
CA GLU A 329 -0.20 -1.49 2.52
C GLU A 329 1.00 -2.10 3.28
N GLU A 330 0.94 -2.13 4.62
CA GLU A 330 1.95 -2.80 5.45
C GLU A 330 2.04 -4.31 5.15
N LEU A 331 0.90 -5.00 4.98
CA LEU A 331 0.87 -6.40 4.56
C LEU A 331 1.53 -6.64 3.20
N GLN A 332 1.34 -5.73 2.24
CA GLN A 332 1.99 -5.83 0.93
C GLN A 332 3.52 -5.69 1.05
N VAL A 333 3.99 -4.78 1.91
CA VAL A 333 5.43 -4.64 2.20
C VAL A 333 5.99 -5.92 2.82
N LEU A 334 5.28 -6.52 3.78
CA LEU A 334 5.68 -7.81 4.37
C LEU A 334 5.71 -8.94 3.32
N GLN A 335 4.74 -8.99 2.41
CA GLN A 335 4.72 -9.97 1.32
C GLN A 335 5.93 -9.79 0.39
N SER A 336 6.27 -8.55 0.03
CA SER A 336 7.48 -8.26 -0.75
C SER A 336 8.74 -8.72 -0.02
N LYS A 337 8.82 -8.52 1.31
CA LYS A 337 9.94 -8.99 2.13
C LYS A 337 10.05 -10.52 2.15
N ILE A 338 8.93 -11.24 2.19
CA ILE A 338 8.93 -12.71 2.12
C ILE A 338 9.49 -13.19 0.77
N ILE A 339 9.08 -12.58 -0.34
CA ILE A 339 9.57 -12.92 -1.68
C ILE A 339 11.08 -12.67 -1.81
N ASP A 340 11.56 -11.56 -1.25
CA ASP A 340 12.98 -11.24 -1.23
C ASP A 340 13.79 -12.28 -0.42
N LEU A 341 13.33 -12.62 0.79
CA LEU A 341 13.94 -13.67 1.61
C LEU A 341 13.94 -15.03 0.90
N GLU A 342 12.86 -15.41 0.22
CA GLU A 342 12.79 -16.63 -0.59
C GLU A 342 13.80 -16.65 -1.73
N THR A 343 13.99 -15.51 -2.38
CA THR A 343 14.96 -15.37 -3.46
C THR A 343 16.38 -15.52 -2.93
N GLN A 344 16.70 -14.87 -1.81
CA GLN A 344 18.01 -15.00 -1.15
C GLN A 344 18.29 -16.44 -0.71
N ILE A 345 17.31 -17.12 -0.10
CA ILE A 345 17.42 -18.54 0.28
C ILE A 345 17.70 -19.41 -0.95
N LYS A 346 17.01 -19.18 -2.07
CA LYS A 346 17.22 -19.93 -3.31
C LYS A 346 18.63 -19.71 -3.87
N THR A 347 19.15 -18.49 -3.82
CA THR A 347 20.53 -18.18 -4.22
C THR A 347 21.53 -18.92 -3.33
N ILE A 348 21.34 -18.92 -2.01
CA ILE A 348 22.22 -19.64 -1.08
C ILE A 348 22.16 -21.16 -1.33
N LEU A 349 20.98 -21.72 -1.60
CA LEU A 349 20.85 -23.13 -1.94
C LEU A 349 21.63 -23.50 -3.21
N SER A 350 21.58 -22.67 -4.24
CA SER A 350 22.38 -22.86 -5.46
C SER A 350 23.89 -22.76 -5.18
N GLN A 351 24.31 -21.81 -4.36
CA GLN A 351 25.72 -21.69 -3.94
C GLN A 351 26.17 -22.90 -3.11
N LEU A 352 25.31 -23.42 -2.24
CA LEU A 352 25.59 -24.63 -1.47
C LEU A 352 25.74 -25.85 -2.36
N GLU A 353 24.90 -25.98 -3.39
CA GLU A 353 25.00 -27.08 -4.37
C GLU A 353 26.31 -26.99 -5.15
N GLN A 354 26.71 -25.80 -5.60
CA GLN A 354 28.01 -25.57 -6.24
C GLN A 354 29.17 -25.91 -5.31
N LEU A 355 29.17 -25.43 -4.07
CA LEU A 355 30.23 -25.71 -3.09
C LEU A 355 30.30 -27.20 -2.72
N LYS A 356 29.16 -27.89 -2.65
CA LYS A 356 29.10 -29.34 -2.41
C LYS A 356 29.69 -30.11 -3.61
N GLY A 357 29.35 -29.69 -4.84
CA GLY A 357 29.96 -30.24 -6.06
C GLY A 357 31.46 -29.99 -6.15
N GLU A 358 31.91 -28.77 -5.82
CA GLU A 358 33.33 -28.44 -5.71
C GLU A 358 34.02 -29.27 -4.62
N LEU A 359 33.36 -29.57 -3.49
CA LEU A 359 33.96 -30.41 -2.44
C LEU A 359 34.17 -31.84 -2.94
N GLU A 360 33.20 -32.39 -3.66
CA GLU A 360 33.29 -33.73 -4.26
C GLU A 360 34.38 -33.78 -5.35
N ASN A 361 34.47 -32.75 -6.19
CA ASN A 361 35.46 -32.67 -7.28
C ASN A 361 36.87 -32.27 -6.81
N SER A 362 36.99 -31.48 -5.73
CA SER A 362 38.28 -31.05 -5.17
C SER A 362 39.13 -32.21 -4.67
N MET A 363 38.53 -33.37 -4.39
CA MET A 363 39.25 -34.58 -4.00
C MET A 363 40.30 -35.01 -5.03
N LEU A 364 40.15 -34.60 -6.29
CA LEU A 364 41.04 -34.97 -7.38
C LEU A 364 41.14 -33.78 -8.34
N ARG A 365 42.26 -33.05 -8.35
CA ARG A 365 42.54 -32.10 -9.45
C ARG A 365 42.29 -32.85 -10.77
N PRO A 366 41.27 -32.51 -11.58
CA PRO A 366 40.85 -33.36 -12.70
C PRO A 366 41.98 -33.61 -13.69
N ASP A 367 42.80 -32.59 -13.94
CA ASP A 367 43.96 -32.66 -14.81
C ASP A 367 45.05 -33.60 -14.27
N ALA A 368 45.35 -33.51 -12.97
CA ALA A 368 46.35 -34.36 -12.34
C ALA A 368 45.89 -35.82 -12.27
N LEU A 369 44.59 -36.05 -12.00
CA LEU A 369 44.01 -37.40 -12.02
C LEU A 369 44.07 -37.99 -13.43
N SER A 370 43.67 -37.23 -14.45
CA SER A 370 43.72 -37.67 -15.85
C SER A 370 45.14 -38.03 -16.27
N GLN A 371 46.12 -37.19 -15.91
CA GLN A 371 47.55 -37.46 -16.15
C GLN A 371 48.04 -38.72 -15.43
N ASN A 372 47.66 -38.93 -14.17
CA ASN A 372 48.04 -40.09 -13.38
C ASN A 372 47.42 -41.39 -13.95
N LEU A 373 46.12 -41.38 -14.28
CA LEU A 373 45.42 -42.52 -14.89
C LEU A 373 46.00 -42.86 -16.26
N THR A 374 46.28 -41.84 -17.09
CA THR A 374 46.89 -42.03 -18.42
C THR A 374 48.31 -42.59 -18.29
N SER A 375 49.12 -42.07 -17.36
CA SER A 375 50.48 -42.55 -17.12
C SER A 375 50.50 -44.00 -16.62
N PHE A 376 49.53 -44.38 -15.78
CA PHE A 376 49.34 -45.76 -15.34
C PHE A 376 48.97 -46.67 -16.53
N TYR A 377 47.97 -46.29 -17.32
CA TYR A 377 47.57 -47.07 -18.49
C TYR A 377 48.71 -47.22 -19.52
N MET A 378 49.51 -46.18 -19.75
CA MET A 378 50.69 -46.27 -20.63
C MET A 378 51.70 -47.32 -20.14
N GLY A 379 51.91 -47.46 -18.83
CA GLY A 379 52.77 -48.48 -18.25
C GLY A 379 52.18 -49.90 -18.37
N TRP A 380 50.87 -50.02 -18.16
CA TRP A 380 50.14 -51.28 -18.35
C TRP A 380 50.20 -51.75 -19.81
N ASN A 381 49.97 -50.83 -20.76
CA ASN A 381 50.03 -51.10 -22.18
C ASN A 381 51.46 -51.42 -22.65
N GLN A 382 52.48 -50.80 -22.02
CA GLN A 382 53.88 -51.13 -22.31
C GLN A 382 54.21 -52.59 -21.97
N PHE A 383 53.65 -53.16 -20.90
CA PHE A 383 53.79 -54.58 -20.57
C PHE A 383 53.10 -55.47 -21.61
N LEU A 384 51.85 -55.15 -21.95
CA LEU A 384 51.08 -55.89 -22.95
C LEU A 384 51.80 -55.90 -24.30
N ASN A 385 52.42 -54.79 -24.71
CA ASN A 385 53.18 -54.69 -25.96
C ASN A 385 54.51 -55.46 -25.95
N GLY A 386 55.09 -55.71 -24.78
CA GLY A 386 56.28 -56.54 -24.63
C GLY A 386 56.03 -58.05 -24.74
N THR A 387 54.76 -58.48 -24.74
CA THR A 387 54.37 -59.91 -24.75
C THR A 387 53.60 -60.24 -26.03
N SER A 388 54.07 -61.23 -26.80
CA SER A 388 53.55 -61.55 -28.14
C SER A 388 52.21 -62.28 -28.17
N ASP A 389 51.73 -62.79 -27.04
CA ASP A 389 50.57 -63.72 -26.95
C ASP A 389 49.29 -63.10 -26.33
N LEU A 390 49.23 -61.77 -26.17
CA LEU A 390 48.16 -61.06 -25.44
C LEU A 390 47.36 -60.10 -26.33
N SER A 391 47.07 -60.47 -27.58
CA SER A 391 46.36 -59.57 -28.52
C SER A 391 44.91 -59.29 -28.10
N LEU A 392 44.21 -60.28 -27.53
CA LEU A 392 42.83 -60.15 -27.08
C LEU A 392 42.73 -59.30 -25.79
N GLU A 393 43.68 -59.47 -24.87
CA GLU A 393 43.75 -58.73 -23.61
C GLU A 393 44.09 -57.24 -23.83
N LYS A 394 44.83 -56.92 -24.89
CA LYS A 394 45.08 -55.53 -25.32
C LYS A 394 43.79 -54.80 -25.66
N GLU A 395 42.97 -55.40 -26.50
CA GLU A 395 41.68 -54.82 -26.92
C GLU A 395 40.75 -54.65 -25.72
N ASN A 396 40.67 -55.66 -24.85
CA ASN A 396 39.85 -55.59 -23.63
C ASN A 396 40.34 -54.52 -22.64
N CYS A 397 41.65 -54.35 -22.47
CA CYS A 397 42.22 -53.31 -21.60
C CYS A 397 41.99 -51.90 -22.17
N GLU A 398 42.07 -51.74 -23.49
CA GLU A 398 41.81 -50.46 -24.16
C GLU A 398 40.35 -50.04 -24.05
N ILE A 399 39.42 -50.95 -24.29
CA ILE A 399 37.98 -50.73 -24.07
C ILE A 399 37.73 -50.37 -22.60
N THR A 400 38.28 -51.14 -21.66
CA THR A 400 38.10 -50.91 -20.22
C THR A 400 38.63 -49.54 -19.77
N PHE A 401 39.79 -49.12 -20.28
CA PHE A 401 40.36 -47.81 -19.97
C PHE A 401 39.51 -46.67 -20.55
N ASN A 402 39.10 -46.78 -21.82
CA ASN A 402 38.28 -45.77 -22.48
C ASN A 402 36.90 -45.62 -21.81
N GLU A 403 36.23 -46.73 -21.49
CA GLU A 403 34.98 -46.72 -20.73
C GLU A 403 35.15 -46.08 -19.34
N PHE A 404 36.26 -46.41 -18.66
CA PHE A 404 36.57 -45.83 -17.36
C PHE A 404 36.77 -44.31 -17.49
N MET A 405 37.61 -43.84 -18.42
CA MET A 405 37.86 -42.42 -18.66
C MET A 405 36.57 -41.66 -19.02
N GLN A 406 35.74 -42.23 -19.90
CA GLN A 406 34.45 -41.62 -20.28
C GLN A 406 33.50 -41.52 -19.07
N SER A 407 33.43 -42.57 -18.24
CA SER A 407 32.58 -42.55 -17.04
C SER A 407 32.99 -41.52 -15.98
N GLN A 408 34.28 -41.13 -15.95
CA GLN A 408 34.82 -40.22 -14.95
C GLN A 408 34.83 -38.76 -15.42
N PHE A 409 35.06 -38.51 -16.71
CA PHE A 409 35.27 -37.15 -17.22
C PHE A 409 34.15 -36.65 -18.16
N SER A 410 33.22 -37.50 -18.61
CA SER A 410 32.13 -37.09 -19.53
C SER A 410 30.84 -36.61 -18.84
N LYS A 411 30.84 -36.44 -17.51
CA LYS A 411 29.69 -35.88 -16.77
C LYS A 411 29.57 -34.35 -16.83
N GLU A 412 30.43 -33.65 -17.55
CA GLU A 412 30.35 -32.18 -17.71
C GLU A 412 29.40 -31.70 -18.83
N VAL A 413 28.80 -32.58 -19.63
CA VAL A 413 27.97 -32.16 -20.78
C VAL A 413 26.45 -32.31 -20.53
N ALA A 414 26.01 -32.88 -19.41
CA ALA A 414 24.58 -33.14 -19.15
C ALA A 414 23.87 -32.10 -18.24
N VAL A 415 24.52 -30.98 -17.89
CA VAL A 415 23.92 -29.92 -17.03
C VAL A 415 23.54 -28.65 -17.81
N LEU A 416 23.50 -28.71 -19.15
CA LEU A 416 23.03 -27.60 -20.00
C LEU A 416 21.96 -28.04 -21.01
N ASN A 417 20.87 -28.64 -20.51
CA ASN A 417 19.57 -28.65 -21.20
C ASN A 417 18.44 -28.42 -20.22
#